data_AF-A0A0S2KKM4-F1
#
_entry.id   AF-A0A0S2KKM4-F1
#
_cell.length_a   1.000
_cell.length_b   1.000
_cell.length_c   1.000
_cell.angle_alpha   90.00
_cell.angle_beta   90.00
_cell.angle_gamma   90.00
#
_symmetry.space_group_name_H-M   'P 1'
#
loop_
_entity.id
_entity.type
_entity.pdbx_description
1 polymer ?
#
loop_
_entity_poly.entity_id
_entity_poly.type
_entity_poly.pdbx_seq_one_letter_code
_entity_poly.pdbx_strand_id
1 'polypeptide(L)' 'MFKTKEEVTKALTLTKLFFHKEIIKQGNYVPSEIAFYLGLIDNAILYIDPKANINQLCREVKKVKE' A
#
# COMPACT_ATOMS: atom_id res chain seq x y z
N MET A 1 -14.33 -1.76 -11.86
CA MET A 1 -14.78 -0.64 -11.00
C MET A 1 -14.87 -1.16 -9.58
N PHE A 2 -14.25 -0.50 -8.61
CA PHE A 2 -14.37 -0.89 -7.20
C PHE A 2 -15.78 -0.58 -6.70
N LYS A 3 -16.37 -1.48 -5.92
CA LYS A 3 -17.74 -1.39 -5.41
C LYS A 3 -17.80 -0.79 -4.02
N THR A 4 -16.72 -0.86 -3.24
CA THR A 4 -16.67 -0.29 -1.89
C THR A 4 -15.35 0.43 -1.61
N LYS A 5 -15.36 1.34 -0.63
CA LYS A 5 -14.12 1.98 -0.13
C LYS A 5 -13.07 0.94 0.30
N GLU A 6 -13.53 -0.16 0.87
CA GLU A 6 -12.72 -1.22 1.44
C GLU A 6 -12.00 -2.04 0.36
N GLU A 7 -12.67 -2.26 -0.77
CA GLU A 7 -12.03 -2.85 -1.95
C GLU A 7 -10.94 -1.94 -2.53
N VAL A 8 -11.18 -0.63 -2.60
CA VAL A 8 -10.19 0.34 -3.10
C VAL A 8 -8.98 0.41 -2.17
N THR A 9 -9.20 0.57 -0.85
CA THR A 9 -8.11 0.66 0.12
C THR A 9 -7.31 -0.64 0.17
N LYS A 10 -7.97 -1.81 0.06
CA LYS A 10 -7.29 -3.10 -0.06
C LYS A 10 -6.43 -3.20 -1.32
N ALA A 11 -6.93 -2.76 -2.47
CA ALA A 11 -6.16 -2.77 -3.71
C ALA A 11 -4.93 -1.84 -3.63
N LEU A 12 -5.09 -0.62 -3.12
CA LEU A 12 -3.97 0.32 -2.91
C LEU A 12 -2.94 -0.24 -1.91
N THR A 13 -3.40 -0.88 -0.83
CA THR A 13 -2.53 -1.54 0.14
C THR A 13 -1.73 -2.68 -0.49
N LEU A 14 -2.35 -3.48 -1.37
CA LEU A 14 -1.67 -4.52 -2.14
C LEU A 14 -0.58 -3.94 -3.04
N THR A 15 -0.87 -2.83 -3.73
CA THR A 15 0.10 -2.10 -4.56
C THR A 15 1.29 -1.61 -3.74
N LYS A 16 1.04 -1.01 -2.56
CA LYS A 16 2.10 -0.61 -1.62
C LYS A 16 3.00 -1.80 -1.24
N LEU A 17 2.38 -2.93 -0.88
CA LEU A 17 3.11 -4.15 -0.51
C LEU A 17 3.92 -4.74 -1.67
N PHE A 18 3.46 -4.60 -2.90
CA PHE A 18 4.22 -5.00 -4.08
C PHE A 18 5.53 -4.19 -4.18
N PHE A 19 5.46 -2.86 -4.14
CA PHE A 19 6.65 -2.01 -4.19
C PHE A 19 7.61 -2.28 -3.03
N HIS A 20 7.11 -2.51 -1.81
CA HIS A 20 7.95 -2.91 -0.69
C HIS A 20 8.70 -4.23 -0.94
N LYS A 21 8.06 -5.22 -1.58
CA LYS A 21 8.73 -6.47 -1.95
C LYS A 21 9.81 -6.25 -3.00
N GLU A 22 9.56 -5.40 -3.98
CA GLU A 22 10.55 -5.06 -5.00
C GLU A 22 11.75 -4.31 -4.41
N ILE A 23 11.54 -3.41 -3.45
CA ILE A 23 12.62 -2.76 -2.67
C ILE A 23 13.48 -3.80 -1.94
N ILE A 24 12.84 -4.76 -1.25
CA ILE A 24 13.56 -5.79 -0.50
C ILE A 24 14.41 -6.64 -1.44
N LYS A 25 13.88 -7.01 -2.62
CA LYS A 25 14.63 -7.76 -3.64
C LYS A 25 15.86 -7.01 -4.16
N GLN A 26 15.82 -5.68 -4.20
CA GLN A 26 16.95 -4.83 -4.61
C GLN A 26 17.92 -4.51 -3.47
N GLY A 27 17.87 -5.24 -2.35
CA GLY A 27 18.79 -5.04 -1.23
C GLY A 27 18.47 -3.81 -0.38
N ASN A 28 17.19 -3.44 -0.28
CA ASN A 28 16.70 -2.26 0.45
C ASN A 28 17.17 -0.91 -0.12
N TYR A 29 17.70 -0.88 -1.34
CA TYR A 29 17.84 0.36 -2.07
C TYR A 29 16.44 0.88 -2.46
N VAL A 30 16.13 2.10 -2.03
CA VAL A 30 14.87 2.77 -2.39
C VAL A 30 15.19 3.94 -3.31
N PRO A 31 14.96 3.80 -4.63
CA PRO A 31 15.04 4.95 -5.53
C PRO A 31 14.08 6.04 -5.06
N SER A 32 14.49 7.32 -5.17
CA SER A 32 13.68 8.48 -4.77
C SER A 32 12.28 8.47 -5.41
N GLU A 33 12.20 8.04 -6.66
CA GLU A 33 10.95 7.90 -7.41
C GLU A 33 10.00 6.86 -6.79
N ILE A 34 10.53 5.73 -6.31
CA ILE A 34 9.73 4.69 -5.63
C ILE A 34 9.23 5.19 -4.27
N ALA A 35 10.06 5.93 -3.53
CA ALA A 35 9.64 6.54 -2.26
C ALA A 35 8.48 7.53 -2.48
N PHE A 36 8.56 8.33 -3.55
CA PHE A 36 7.48 9.23 -3.96
C PHE A 36 6.19 8.47 -4.28
N TYR A 37 6.26 7.38 -5.06
CA TYR A 37 5.10 6.55 -5.38
C TYR A 37 4.46 5.91 -4.15
N LEU A 38 5.26 5.42 -3.21
CA LEU A 38 4.76 4.90 -1.93
C LEU A 38 4.02 5.98 -1.14
N GLY A 39 4.52 7.22 -1.13
CA GLY A 39 3.85 8.36 -0.50
C GLY A 39 2.53 8.74 -1.18
N LEU A 40 2.47 8.69 -2.51
CA LEU A 40 1.22 8.91 -3.26
C LEU A 40 0.17 7.85 -2.94
N ILE A 41 0.57 6.59 -2.81
CA ILE A 41 -0.34 5.50 -2.43
C ILE A 41 -0.91 5.73 -1.03
N ASP A 42 -0.07 6.13 -0.07
CA ASP A 42 -0.50 6.43 1.30
C ASP A 42 -1.50 7.59 1.32
N ASN A 43 -1.22 8.66 0.58
CA ASN A 43 -2.12 9.80 0.44
C ASN A 43 -3.44 9.40 -0.23
N ALA A 44 -3.42 8.54 -1.24
CA ALA A 44 -4.63 8.05 -1.88
C ALA A 44 -5.51 7.23 -0.91
N ILE A 45 -4.89 6.38 -0.08
CA ILE A 45 -5.59 5.63 0.96
C ILE A 45 -6.25 6.59 1.97
N LEU A 46 -5.50 7.59 2.45
CA LEU A 46 -6.00 8.58 3.41
C LEU A 46 -7.06 9.52 2.82
N TYR A 47 -7.02 9.79 1.51
CA TYR A 47 -8.07 10.54 0.84
C TYR A 47 -9.40 9.77 0.81
N ILE A 48 -9.34 8.45 0.60
CA ILE A 48 -10.52 7.57 0.58
C ILE A 48 -11.05 7.29 1.99
N ASP A 49 -10.15 7.01 2.93
CA ASP A 49 -10.48 6.80 4.33
C ASP A 49 -9.49 7.58 5.22
N PRO A 50 -9.85 8.80 5.63
CA PRO A 50 -8.99 9.66 6.46
C PRO A 50 -8.62 9.08 7.83
N LYS A 51 -9.34 8.04 8.28
CA LYS A 51 -9.06 7.35 9.54
C LYS A 51 -8.29 6.05 9.34
N ALA A 52 -7.89 5.73 8.11
CA ALA A 52 -7.16 4.52 7.80
C ALA A 52 -5.83 4.44 8.56
N ASN A 53 -5.61 3.32 9.25
CA ASN A 53 -4.30 2.95 9.75
C ASN A 53 -3.59 2.12 8.68
N ILE A 54 -2.73 2.76 7.87
CA ILE A 54 -2.01 2.12 6.76
C ILE A 54 -1.20 0.91 7.22
N ASN A 55 -0.57 0.99 8.39
CA ASN A 55 0.22 -0.12 8.94
C ASN A 55 -0.67 -1.33 9.29
N GLN A 56 -1.86 -1.08 9.84
CA GLN A 56 -2.85 -2.11 10.11
C GLN A 56 -3.37 -2.73 8.80
N LEU A 57 -3.73 -1.91 7.81
CA LEU A 57 -4.14 -2.37 6.49
C LEU A 57 -3.09 -3.29 5.86
N CYS A 58 -1.81 -2.91 5.92
CA CYS A 58 -0.72 -3.74 5.42
C CYS A 58 -0.62 -5.11 6.12
N ARG A 59 -0.91 -5.18 7.42
CA ARG A 59 -0.92 -6.43 8.20
C ARG A 59 -2.11 -7.31 7.83
N GLU A 60 -3.30 -6.73 7.72
CA GLU A 60 -4.53 -7.44 7.37
C GLU A 60 -4.44 -8.06 5.97
N VAL A 61 -3.94 -7.29 5.01
CA VAL A 61 -3.77 -7.77 3.63
C VAL A 61 -2.69 -8.85 3.51
N LYS A 62 -1.64 -8.82 4.35
CA LYS A 62 -0.65 -9.91 4.42
C LYS A 62 -1.27 -11.23 4.89
N LYS A 63 -2.10 -11.20 5.93
CA LYS A 63 -2.76 -12.39 6.48
C LYS A 63 -3.72 -13.09 5.52
N VAL A 64 -4.27 -12.35 4.54
CA VAL A 64 -5.18 -12.90 3.53
C VAL A 64 -4.44 -13.66 2.42
N LYS A 65 -3.10 -13.57 2.35
CA LYS A 65 -2.26 -14.27 1.36
C LYS A 65 -1.55 -15.52 1.90
N GLU A 66 -1.62 -15.77 3.20
CA GLU A 66 -1.14 -16.99 3.88
C GLU A 66 -2.31 -17.94 4.13
#